data_AF-A0A401ZRI1-F1
#
_entry.id   AF-A0A401ZRI1-F1
#
_cell.length_a   1.000
_cell.length_b   1.000
_cell.length_c   1.000
_cell.angle_alpha   90.00
_cell.angle_beta   90.00
_cell.angle_gamma   90.00
#
_symmetry.space_group_name_H-M   'P 1'
#
loop_
_entity.id
_entity.type
_entity.pdbx_description
1 polymer ?
#
loop_
_entity_poly.entity_id
_entity_poly.type
_entity_poly.pdbx_seq_one_letter_code
_entity_poly.pdbx_strand_id
1 'polypeptide(L)'
;MPMMVHLTSEKKVRHILQGGIKGSRGVYCMPMLQNHYISYQWLRELKRNGQRTYVAVYFRLASNEVVSVGHYSRPHEQMQLSQAIATLMQINDPQGYEIIVPRKVERKEINKVRPISQLLGWRYMPHAHGKAFCNCPACIPRGQIKSRILRERYKNGTTRSGSD
;
A
#
# COMPACT_ATOMS: atom_id res chain seq x y z
N MET A 1 16.76 -6.09 -14.05
CA MET A 1 16.30 -6.27 -12.65
C MET A 1 15.41 -5.09 -12.25
N PRO A 2 14.08 -5.28 -12.19
CA PRO A 2 13.15 -4.23 -11.79
C PRO A 2 13.42 -3.72 -10.38
N MET A 3 13.09 -2.44 -10.14
CA MET A 3 13.11 -1.85 -8.80
C MET A 3 11.73 -2.02 -8.15
N MET A 4 11.72 -2.66 -7.00
CA MET A 4 10.53 -2.90 -6.18
C MET A 4 10.59 -2.04 -4.94
N VAL A 5 9.43 -1.78 -4.35
CA VAL A 5 9.31 -1.04 -3.10
C VAL A 5 8.42 -1.75 -2.09
N HIS A 6 8.94 -1.88 -0.88
CA HIS A 6 8.22 -2.39 0.29
C HIS A 6 8.00 -1.24 1.29
N LEU A 7 6.79 -1.11 1.80
CA LEU A 7 6.45 -0.16 2.86
C LEU A 7 6.59 -0.82 4.23
N THR A 8 7.36 -0.20 5.11
CA THR A 8 7.58 -0.71 6.46
C THR A 8 7.59 0.40 7.49
N SER A 9 7.37 0.06 8.76
CA SER A 9 7.49 1.04 9.83
C SER A 9 8.95 1.42 10.04
N GLU A 10 9.20 2.69 10.34
CA GLU A 10 10.55 3.23 10.52
C GLU A 10 11.36 2.46 11.59
N LYS A 11 10.69 1.99 12.65
CA LYS A 11 11.29 1.19 13.73
C LYS A 11 11.91 -0.14 13.23
N LYS A 12 11.43 -0.70 12.12
CA LYS A 12 11.91 -1.98 11.57
C LYS A 12 13.11 -1.81 10.63
N VAL A 13 13.47 -0.59 10.25
CA VAL A 13 14.50 -0.32 9.24
C VAL A 13 15.85 -0.89 9.62
N ARG A 14 16.30 -0.70 10.87
CA ARG A 14 17.59 -1.22 11.33
C ARG A 14 17.68 -2.73 11.17
N HIS A 15 16.65 -3.46 11.57
CA HIS A 15 16.58 -4.91 11.41
C HIS A 15 16.57 -5.34 9.94
N ILE A 16 15.83 -4.62 9.10
CA ILE A 16 15.77 -4.89 7.66
C ILE A 16 17.13 -4.70 6.98
N LEU A 17 17.84 -3.64 7.32
CA LEU A 17 19.18 -3.39 6.76
C LEU A 17 20.21 -4.42 7.23
N GLN A 18 20.02 -5.02 8.40
CA GLN A 18 20.90 -6.06 8.91
C GLN A 18 20.57 -7.45 8.33
N GLY A 19 19.28 -7.80 8.30
CA GLY A 19 18.82 -9.17 8.07
C GLY A 19 18.01 -9.39 6.80
N GLY A 20 17.67 -8.35 6.04
CA GLY A 20 16.74 -8.44 4.91
C GLY A 20 15.27 -8.27 5.32
N ILE A 21 14.36 -8.43 4.36
CA ILE A 21 12.92 -8.29 4.57
C ILE A 21 12.29 -9.68 4.65
N LYS A 22 11.54 -9.94 5.71
CA LYS A 22 10.74 -11.17 5.89
C LYS A 22 9.32 -10.81 6.32
N GLY A 23 8.35 -11.56 5.83
CA GLY A 23 6.95 -11.46 6.24
C GLY A 23 6.34 -12.85 6.38
N SER A 24 5.27 -12.97 7.16
CA SER A 24 4.61 -14.25 7.46
C SER A 24 3.99 -14.91 6.23
N ARG A 25 3.52 -14.10 5.27
CA ARG A 25 2.96 -14.55 3.98
C ARG A 25 3.86 -14.19 2.80
N GLY A 26 5.12 -13.86 3.06
CA GLY A 26 6.03 -13.27 2.09
C GLY A 26 6.18 -11.75 2.24
N VAL A 27 6.92 -11.15 1.30
CA VAL A 27 7.23 -9.72 1.27
C VAL A 27 6.32 -9.01 0.29
N TYR A 28 5.39 -8.21 0.83
CA TYR A 28 4.51 -7.33 0.07
C TYR A 28 5.32 -6.21 -0.57
N CYS A 29 5.13 -5.98 -1.86
CA CYS A 29 5.80 -4.93 -2.60
C CYS A 29 4.99 -4.47 -3.81
N MET A 30 5.41 -3.34 -4.38
CA MET A 30 4.92 -2.82 -5.65
C MET A 30 6.10 -2.47 -6.54
N PRO A 31 5.94 -2.48 -7.88
CA PRO A 31 6.95 -1.92 -8.76
C PRO A 31 7.06 -0.42 -8.54
N MET A 32 8.29 0.11 -8.69
CA MET A 32 8.49 1.54 -8.76
C MET A 32 7.99 2.05 -10.12
N LEU A 33 6.80 2.65 -10.14
CA LEU A 33 6.17 3.22 -11.33
C LEU A 33 6.42 4.73 -11.37
N GLN A 34 6.26 5.35 -12.54
CA GLN A 34 6.27 6.83 -12.63
C GLN A 34 5.19 7.45 -11.74
N ASN A 35 4.04 6.78 -11.62
CA ASN A 35 2.99 7.16 -10.70
C ASN A 35 3.26 6.61 -9.29
N HIS A 36 3.93 7.40 -8.46
CA HIS A 36 4.24 7.04 -7.06
C HIS A 36 3.00 6.78 -6.19
N TYR A 37 1.82 7.28 -6.57
CA TYR A 37 0.57 7.01 -5.84
C TYR A 37 0.24 5.51 -5.85
N ILE A 38 0.44 4.82 -6.97
CA ILE A 38 0.21 3.37 -7.09
C ILE A 38 1.26 2.58 -6.33
N SER A 39 2.54 2.97 -6.46
CA SER A 39 3.63 2.30 -5.73
C SER A 39 3.49 2.38 -4.20
N TYR A 40 2.82 3.42 -3.68
CA TYR A 40 2.58 3.62 -2.24
C TYR A 40 1.12 3.54 -1.82
N GLN A 41 0.26 2.93 -2.65
CA GLN A 41 -1.19 2.99 -2.48
C GLN A 41 -1.67 2.50 -1.10
N TRP A 42 -1.01 1.48 -0.54
CA TRP A 42 -1.35 0.85 0.73
C TRP A 42 -0.88 1.62 1.97
N LEU A 43 -0.20 2.76 1.82
CA LEU A 43 0.37 3.50 2.94
C LEU A 43 -0.68 3.88 3.98
N ARG A 44 -1.85 4.35 3.57
CA ARG A 44 -2.88 4.82 4.51
C ARG A 44 -3.56 3.67 5.25
N GLU A 45 -3.74 2.53 4.61
CA GLU A 45 -4.29 1.31 5.21
C GLU A 45 -3.34 0.80 6.27
N LEU A 46 -2.05 0.75 5.94
CA LEU A 46 -1.02 0.35 6.87
C LEU A 46 -1.01 1.27 8.12
N LYS A 47 -1.22 2.58 7.95
CA LYS A 47 -1.33 3.52 9.06
C LYS A 47 -2.59 3.35 9.92
N ARG A 48 -3.67 2.76 9.40
CA ARG A 48 -4.88 2.47 10.21
C ARG A 48 -4.58 1.47 11.33
N ASN A 49 -3.55 0.64 11.17
CA ASN A 49 -3.11 -0.33 12.17
C ASN A 49 -2.22 0.29 13.27
N GLY A 50 -2.22 1.61 13.43
CA GLY A 50 -1.63 2.32 14.58
C GLY A 50 -0.17 2.80 14.41
N GLN A 51 0.51 2.43 13.33
CA GLN A 51 1.86 2.93 13.04
C GLN A 51 1.80 4.29 12.35
N ARG A 52 2.56 5.27 12.87
CA ARG A 52 2.48 6.68 12.41
C ARG A 52 3.47 7.03 11.31
N THR A 53 4.67 6.42 11.33
CA THR A 53 5.74 6.71 10.36
C THR A 53 6.13 5.46 9.59
N TYR A 54 6.01 5.57 8.27
CA TYR A 54 6.42 4.55 7.33
C TYR A 54 7.53 5.07 6.43
N VAL A 55 8.39 4.16 5.99
CA VAL A 55 9.44 4.41 5.01
C VAL A 55 9.30 3.43 3.85
N ALA A 56 9.87 3.80 2.71
CA ALA A 56 10.00 2.94 1.55
C ALA A 56 11.39 2.26 1.56
N VAL A 57 11.38 0.93 1.52
CA VAL A 57 12.58 0.12 1.29
C VAL A 57 12.57 -0.31 -0.17
N TYR A 58 13.57 0.13 -0.92
CA TYR A 58 13.72 -0.19 -2.33
C TYR A 58 14.71 -1.33 -2.49
N PHE A 59 14.36 -2.30 -3.33
CA PHE A 59 15.17 -3.49 -3.58
C PHE A 59 15.00 -3.95 -5.02
N ARG A 60 15.98 -4.72 -5.52
CA ARG A 60 15.95 -5.25 -6.90
C ARG A 60 15.73 -6.74 -6.88
N LEU A 61 14.90 -7.21 -7.80
CA LEU A 61 14.65 -8.63 -8.02
C LEU A 61 14.99 -9.03 -9.47
N ALA A 62 15.19 -10.32 -9.67
CA ALA A 62 15.30 -10.88 -11.01
C ALA A 62 13.93 -10.85 -11.71
N SER A 63 13.92 -10.59 -13.02
CA SER A 63 12.67 -10.48 -13.78
C SER A 63 11.89 -11.80 -13.86
N ASN A 64 12.59 -12.93 -13.75
CA ASN A 64 12.05 -14.28 -13.75
C ASN A 64 11.69 -14.80 -12.35
N GLU A 65 11.82 -13.97 -11.31
CA GLU A 65 11.38 -14.34 -9.95
C GLU A 65 9.89 -14.65 -9.97
N VAL A 66 9.48 -15.78 -9.39
CA VAL A 66 8.07 -16.15 -9.25
C VAL A 66 7.47 -15.37 -8.09
N VAL A 67 6.39 -14.65 -8.36
CA VAL A 67 5.68 -13.80 -7.39
C VAL A 67 4.19 -14.11 -7.42
N SER A 68 3.52 -13.88 -6.29
CA SER A 68 2.07 -13.93 -6.18
C SER A 68 1.48 -12.54 -6.41
N VAL A 69 0.56 -12.40 -7.36
CA VAL A 69 -0.12 -11.14 -7.69
C VAL A 69 -1.59 -11.28 -7.35
N GLY A 70 -2.12 -10.31 -6.62
CA GLY A 70 -3.53 -10.31 -6.19
C GLY A 70 -4.16 -8.94 -6.38
N HIS A 71 -5.49 -8.92 -6.40
CA HIS A 71 -6.30 -7.71 -6.41
C HIS A 71 -7.29 -7.75 -5.24
N TYR A 72 -7.06 -6.90 -4.23
CA TYR A 72 -7.73 -6.94 -2.94
C TYR A 72 -7.66 -8.33 -2.28
N SER A 73 -8.79 -8.84 -1.81
CA SER A 73 -8.93 -10.14 -1.16
C SER A 73 -9.22 -11.29 -2.13
N ARG A 74 -8.96 -11.09 -3.43
CA ARG A 74 -9.09 -12.17 -4.41
C ARG A 74 -7.91 -13.16 -4.32
N PRO A 75 -8.08 -14.40 -4.77
CA PRO A 75 -6.98 -15.35 -4.86
C PRO A 75 -5.81 -14.78 -5.65
N HIS A 76 -4.59 -15.01 -5.17
CA HIS A 76 -3.37 -14.59 -5.86
C HIS A 76 -3.01 -15.58 -6.95
N GLU A 77 -2.62 -15.05 -8.11
CA GLU A 77 -2.05 -15.81 -9.21
C GLU A 77 -0.53 -15.78 -9.12
N GLN A 78 0.12 -16.92 -9.40
CA GLN A 78 1.58 -16.97 -9.47
C GLN A 78 2.04 -16.71 -10.90
N MET A 79 2.98 -15.78 -11.05
CA MET A 79 3.57 -15.45 -12.36
C MET A 79 4.97 -14.89 -12.19
N GLN A 80 5.71 -14.74 -13.29
CA GLN A 80 7.01 -14.09 -13.24
C GLN A 80 6.87 -12.60 -12.94
N LEU A 81 7.86 -12.02 -12.26
CA LEU A 81 7.86 -10.60 -11.93
C LEU A 81 7.72 -9.70 -13.16
N SER A 82 8.36 -10.04 -14.28
CA SER A 82 8.22 -9.32 -15.55
C SER A 82 6.77 -9.27 -16.02
N GLN A 83 6.07 -10.41 -15.95
CA GLN A 83 4.66 -10.53 -16.34
C GLN A 83 3.78 -9.72 -15.39
N ALA A 84 4.03 -9.82 -14.07
CA ALA A 84 3.29 -9.05 -13.07
C ALA A 84 3.38 -7.53 -13.30
N ILE A 85 4.57 -7.03 -13.60
CA ILE A 85 4.80 -5.61 -13.89
C ILE A 85 4.10 -5.21 -15.18
N ALA A 86 4.22 -6.02 -16.25
CA ALA A 86 3.55 -5.74 -17.52
C ALA A 86 2.02 -5.67 -17.34
N THR A 87 1.43 -6.63 -16.62
CA THR A 87 0.00 -6.65 -16.29
C THR A 87 -0.41 -5.38 -15.55
N LEU A 88 0.32 -4.99 -14.50
CA LEU A 88 0.04 -3.76 -13.74
C LEU A 88 0.11 -2.49 -14.60
N MET A 89 1.02 -2.43 -15.58
CA MET A 89 1.16 -1.27 -16.47
C MET A 89 0.07 -1.19 -17.54
N GLN A 90 -0.55 -2.31 -17.90
CA GLN A 90 -1.63 -2.37 -18.90
C GLN A 90 -3.02 -2.14 -18.29
N ILE A 91 -3.17 -2.32 -16.99
CA ILE A 91 -4.44 -2.11 -16.30
C ILE A 91 -4.73 -0.61 -16.20
N ASN A 92 -5.93 -0.21 -16.63
CA ASN A 92 -6.40 1.18 -16.57
C ASN A 92 -6.44 1.74 -15.14
N ASP A 93 -6.79 0.90 -14.15
CA ASP A 93 -6.78 1.27 -12.73
C ASP A 93 -6.08 0.18 -11.87
N PRO A 94 -4.78 0.32 -11.62
CA PRO A 94 -4.00 -0.68 -10.86
C PRO A 94 -4.19 -0.57 -9.33
N GLN A 95 -5.17 0.21 -8.88
CA GLN A 95 -5.52 0.35 -7.48
C GLN A 95 -6.04 -0.98 -6.90
N GLY A 96 -5.60 -1.35 -5.70
CA GLY A 96 -5.94 -2.61 -5.05
C GLY A 96 -5.08 -3.80 -5.44
N TYR A 97 -4.19 -3.65 -6.42
CA TYR A 97 -3.23 -4.70 -6.71
C TYR A 97 -2.11 -4.75 -5.68
N GLU A 98 -1.62 -5.97 -5.43
CA GLU A 98 -0.45 -6.23 -4.61
C GLU A 98 0.41 -7.34 -5.22
N ILE A 99 1.73 -7.22 -5.04
CA ILE A 99 2.70 -8.25 -5.38
C ILE A 99 3.32 -8.77 -4.10
N ILE A 100 3.38 -10.09 -3.96
CA ILE A 100 3.97 -10.77 -2.83
C ILE A 100 5.12 -11.64 -3.32
N VAL A 101 6.31 -11.39 -2.78
CA VAL A 101 7.47 -12.25 -2.98
C VAL A 101 7.40 -13.34 -1.90
N PRO A 102 7.29 -14.64 -2.26
CA PRO A 102 7.04 -15.69 -1.27
C PRO A 102 8.25 -15.92 -0.35
N ARG A 103 9.46 -15.64 -0.84
CA ARG A 103 10.71 -15.77 -0.08
C ARG A 103 11.09 -14.47 0.63
N LYS A 104 12.07 -14.61 1.52
CA LYS A 104 12.80 -13.49 2.11
C LYS A 104 13.54 -12.70 1.02
N VAL A 105 13.50 -11.37 1.12
CA VAL A 105 14.37 -10.47 0.34
C VAL A 105 15.67 -10.31 1.11
N GLU A 106 16.78 -10.67 0.49
CA GLU A 106 18.09 -10.65 1.12
C GLU A 106 18.63 -9.23 1.26
N ARG A 107 19.51 -9.04 2.25
CA ARG A 107 20.17 -7.76 2.49
C ARG A 107 20.85 -7.21 1.23
N LYS A 108 21.49 -8.08 0.44
CA LYS A 108 22.19 -7.71 -0.81
C LYS A 108 21.24 -7.22 -1.92
N GLU A 109 19.96 -7.56 -1.84
CA GLU A 109 18.95 -7.13 -2.82
C GLU A 109 18.42 -5.72 -2.49
N ILE A 110 18.60 -5.27 -1.23
CA ILE A 110 18.19 -3.94 -0.78
C ILE A 110 19.10 -2.88 -1.40
N ASN A 111 18.51 -1.92 -2.09
CA ASN A 111 19.20 -0.82 -2.73
C ASN A 111 19.32 0.39 -1.80
N LYS A 112 18.20 0.83 -1.22
CA LYS A 112 18.13 2.03 -0.37
C LYS A 112 16.86 2.07 0.45
N VAL A 113 16.86 2.90 1.49
CA VAL A 113 15.68 3.25 2.28
C VAL A 113 15.45 4.74 2.16
N ARG A 114 14.21 5.18 1.93
CA ARG A 114 13.86 6.60 1.91
C ARG A 114 12.63 6.90 2.77
N PRO A 115 12.60 8.06 3.44
CA PRO A 115 11.35 8.59 3.95
C PRO A 115 10.39 8.86 2.79
N ILE A 116 9.10 8.65 3.02
CA ILE A 116 8.05 8.93 2.03
C ILE A 116 7.09 9.97 2.58
N SER A 117 6.43 10.70 1.68
CA SER A 117 5.35 11.60 2.07
C SER A 117 4.25 10.78 2.73
N GLN A 118 3.96 11.12 3.99
CA GLN A 118 2.99 10.43 4.83
C GLN A 118 1.53 10.68 4.41
N LEU A 119 1.33 11.43 3.33
CA LEU A 119 0.05 11.83 2.76
C LEU A 119 -0.37 10.97 1.55
N LEU A 120 0.53 10.14 1.00
CA LEU A 120 0.29 9.30 -0.17
C LEU A 120 -0.65 8.11 0.16
N GLY A 121 -1.35 7.60 -0.85
CA GLY A 121 -2.38 6.55 -0.74
C GLY A 121 -3.83 7.07 -0.64
N TRP A 122 -4.81 6.18 -0.82
CA TRP A 122 -6.25 6.48 -0.74
C TRP A 122 -6.74 6.71 0.71
N ARG A 123 -7.66 7.66 0.91
CA ARG A 123 -8.08 8.05 2.27
C ARG A 123 -9.16 7.15 2.88
N TYR A 124 -10.10 6.72 2.05
CA TYR A 124 -11.25 5.91 2.45
C TYR A 124 -11.30 4.63 1.63
N MET A 125 -11.41 4.79 0.31
CA MET A 125 -11.43 3.77 -0.72
C MET A 125 -10.80 4.35 -2.00
N PRO A 126 -10.41 3.52 -2.98
CA PRO A 126 -10.08 3.97 -4.33
C PRO A 126 -11.18 4.88 -4.91
N HIS A 127 -10.78 5.92 -5.64
CA HIS A 127 -11.71 6.89 -6.25
C HIS A 127 -12.64 7.62 -5.28
N ALA A 128 -12.25 7.79 -4.01
CA ALA A 128 -13.04 8.53 -3.03
C ALA A 128 -13.06 10.05 -3.24
N HIS A 129 -12.18 10.59 -4.09
CA HIS A 129 -12.19 12.01 -4.42
C HIS A 129 -13.44 12.36 -5.26
N GLY A 130 -14.14 13.43 -4.88
CA GLY A 130 -15.35 13.91 -5.58
C GLY A 130 -16.61 13.06 -5.37
N LYS A 131 -16.57 12.01 -4.53
CA LYS A 131 -17.72 11.14 -4.26
C LYS A 131 -18.18 11.25 -2.81
N ALA A 132 -19.51 11.23 -2.63
CA ALA A 132 -20.12 11.20 -1.30
C ALA A 132 -19.70 9.93 -0.56
N PHE A 133 -18.98 10.10 0.55
CA PHE A 133 -18.52 9.00 1.38
C PHE A 133 -19.42 8.83 2.62
N CYS A 134 -19.50 7.61 3.14
CA CYS A 134 -20.32 7.27 4.29
C CYS A 134 -19.71 7.83 5.59
N ASN A 135 -20.55 8.44 6.43
CA ASN A 135 -20.15 9.02 7.71
C ASN A 135 -20.24 8.03 8.89
N CYS A 136 -20.63 6.77 8.66
CA CYS A 136 -20.85 5.82 9.74
C CYS A 136 -19.55 5.53 10.52
N PRO A 137 -19.64 5.11 11.81
CA PRO A 137 -18.48 4.80 12.63
C PRO A 137 -17.51 3.75 12.05
N ALA A 138 -17.98 2.88 11.15
CA ALA A 138 -17.16 1.88 10.47
C ALA A 138 -16.31 2.53 9.35
N CYS A 139 -16.89 3.43 8.56
CA CYS A 139 -16.20 4.16 7.49
C CYS A 139 -15.34 5.32 8.01
N ILE A 140 -15.70 5.91 9.16
CA ILE A 140 -14.98 7.00 9.83
C ILE A 140 -14.48 6.56 11.22
N PRO A 141 -13.32 5.87 11.29
CA PRO A 141 -12.67 5.53 12.53
C PRO A 141 -12.32 6.77 13.37
N ARG A 142 -12.22 6.60 14.69
CA ARG A 142 -11.77 7.67 15.59
C ARG A 142 -10.30 8.03 15.29
N GLY A 143 -9.95 9.31 15.48
CA GLY A 143 -8.58 9.80 15.31
C GLY A 143 -8.20 10.14 13.87
N GLN A 144 -9.11 10.02 12.90
CA GLN A 144 -8.91 10.49 11.54
C GLN A 144 -9.16 12.01 11.44
N ILE A 145 -8.53 12.68 10.48
CA ILE A 145 -8.73 14.12 10.26
C ILE A 145 -10.23 14.40 10.02
N LYS A 146 -10.80 15.38 10.74
CA LYS A 146 -12.23 15.73 10.73
C LYS A 146 -13.19 14.60 11.15
N SER A 147 -12.70 13.50 11.75
CA SER A 147 -13.55 12.38 12.16
C SER A 147 -14.61 12.77 13.18
N ARG A 148 -14.32 13.74 14.05
CA ARG A 148 -15.29 14.25 15.05
C ARG A 148 -16.52 14.85 14.35
N ILE A 149 -16.28 15.83 13.47
CA ILE A 149 -17.31 16.55 12.73
C ILE A 149 -18.13 15.58 11.87
N LEU A 150 -17.49 14.66 11.16
CA LEU A 150 -18.18 13.70 10.29
C LEU A 150 -19.07 12.72 11.09
N ARG A 151 -18.62 12.30 12.27
CA ARG A 151 -19.43 11.43 13.15
C ARG A 151 -20.56 12.19 13.82
N GLU A 152 -20.38 13.46 14.15
CA GLU A 152 -21.47 14.34 14.62
C GLU A 152 -22.54 14.50 13.53
N ARG A 153 -22.13 14.74 12.27
CA ARG A 153 -23.04 14.75 11.12
C ARG A 153 -23.84 13.45 10.98
N TYR A 154 -23.19 12.30 11.13
CA TYR A 154 -23.88 11.00 11.12
C TYR A 154 -24.92 10.88 12.24
N LYS A 155 -24.57 11.29 13.47
CA LYS A 155 -25.51 11.31 14.61
C LYS A 155 -26.70 12.23 14.34
N ASN A 156 -26.48 13.33 13.62
CA ASN A 156 -27.51 14.30 13.26
C ASN A 156 -28.29 13.92 11.99
N GLY A 157 -28.17 12.67 11.51
CA GLY A 157 -28.92 12.14 10.37
C GLY A 157 -28.26 12.29 9.01
N THR A 158 -27.15 13.03 8.90
CA THR A 158 -26.39 13.13 7.63
C THR A 158 -25.50 11.90 7.43
N THR A 159 -26.03 10.90 6.73
CA THR A 159 -25.38 9.60 6.53
C THR A 159 -24.20 9.63 5.56
N ARG A 160 -24.16 10.59 4.63
CA ARG A 160 -23.09 10.76 3.65
C ARG A 160 -22.60 12.20 3.60
N SER A 161 -21.32 12.40 3.32
CA SER A 161 -20.74 13.73 3.13
C SER A 161 -19.75 13.73 1.97
N GLY A 162 -19.63 14.87 1.29
CA GLY A 162 -18.68 15.05 0.20
C GLY A 162 -19.28 14.86 -1.19
N SER A 163 -20.15 15.75 -1.61
CA SER A 163 -20.40 16.10 -3.01
C SER A 163 -21.35 17.30 -2.97
N ASP A 164 -20.85 18.46 -3.37
CA ASP A 164 -21.68 19.40 -4.14
C ASP A 164 -21.59 18.93 -5.59
#